data_AF-A0A9W8IKM6-F1
#
_entry.id   AF-A0A9W8IKM6-F1
#
_cell.length_a   1.000
_cell.length_b   1.000
_cell.length_c   1.000
_cell.angle_alpha   90.00
_cell.angle_beta   90.00
_cell.angle_gamma   90.00
#
_symmetry.space_group_name_H-M   'P 1'
#
loop_
_entity.id
_entity.type
_entity.pdbx_description
1 polymer ?
#
loop_
_entity_poly.entity_id
_entity_poly.type
_entity_poly.pdbx_seq_one_letter_code
_entity_poly.pdbx_strand_id
1 'polypeptide(L)'
;MDDHSNIAELEMLRRQLQQLHESFSVVILETRPTPDNPTLVSWPDLLSKFNVLAAKYAVLNQAVSKKHAGLLREMAVAPKTRPSGIHEQNILSVLLRTKLAPEIEQEEEQIWADIDAEMQHDKKLDWTARADMHESLAITAMNSFLYLQKKHTETVDSLLQGMLDTGPQQKPTSSEEEAESRTAEKAVALEDVLAFMSTGARS
;
A
#
# COMPACT_ATOMS: atom_id res chain seq x y z
N MET A 1 7.03 17.41 -32.76
CA MET A 1 6.45 16.30 -31.97
C MET A 1 5.10 16.02 -32.58
N ASP A 2 4.83 14.78 -32.95
CA ASP A 2 3.66 14.45 -33.78
C ASP A 2 2.38 14.50 -32.94
N ASP A 3 1.46 15.40 -33.30
CA ASP A 3 0.18 15.58 -32.60
C ASP A 3 -0.61 14.27 -32.46
N HIS A 4 -0.46 13.36 -33.42
CA HIS A 4 -1.07 12.03 -33.38
C HIS A 4 -0.53 11.15 -32.23
N SER A 5 0.74 11.29 -31.85
CA SER A 5 1.31 10.58 -30.70
C SER A 5 0.71 11.11 -29.39
N ASN A 6 0.61 12.44 -29.28
CA ASN A 6 0.04 13.10 -28.10
C ASN A 6 -1.44 12.73 -27.90
N ILE A 7 -2.22 12.68 -29.00
CA ILE A 7 -3.62 12.26 -28.97
C ILE A 7 -3.75 10.80 -28.53
N ALA A 8 -2.93 9.89 -29.06
CA ALA A 8 -2.96 8.48 -28.67
C ALA A 8 -2.63 8.28 -27.18
N GLU A 9 -1.68 9.05 -26.64
CA GLU A 9 -1.34 9.03 -25.22
C GLU A 9 -2.48 9.55 -24.33
N LEU A 10 -3.13 10.65 -24.73
CA LEU A 10 -4.30 11.17 -24.02
C LEU A 10 -5.50 10.21 -24.07
N GLU A 11 -5.69 9.53 -25.20
CA GLU A 11 -6.73 8.50 -25.31
C GLU A 11 -6.46 7.31 -24.39
N MET A 12 -5.21 6.89 -24.25
CA MET A 12 -4.83 5.83 -23.32
C MET A 12 -5.11 6.26 -21.87
N LEU A 13 -4.76 7.49 -21.49
CA LEU A 13 -5.03 8.04 -20.15
C LEU A 13 -6.54 8.14 -19.90
N ARG A 14 -7.31 8.61 -20.89
CA ARG A 14 -8.78 8.63 -20.83
C ARG A 14 -9.36 7.24 -20.55
N ARG A 15 -8.89 6.20 -21.25
CA ARG A 15 -9.36 4.82 -21.03
C ARG A 15 -9.05 4.34 -19.61
N GLN A 16 -7.85 4.64 -19.10
CA GLN A 16 -7.47 4.27 -17.73
C GLN A 16 -8.32 5.00 -16.68
N LEU A 17 -8.58 6.29 -16.87
CA LEU A 17 -9.44 7.06 -15.98
C LEU A 17 -10.89 6.57 -16.01
N GLN A 18 -11.38 6.21 -17.19
CA GLN A 18 -12.72 5.61 -17.34
C GLN A 18 -12.83 4.26 -16.61
N GLN A 19 -11.83 3.38 -16.76
CA GLN A 19 -11.80 2.10 -16.03
C GLN A 19 -11.77 2.29 -14.51
N LEU A 20 -11.04 3.30 -14.03
CA LEU A 20 -11.02 3.65 -12.60
C LEU A 20 -12.40 4.16 -12.15
N HIS A 21 -13.03 5.04 -12.91
CA HIS A 21 -14.37 5.56 -12.64
C HIS A 21 -15.44 4.47 -12.60
N GLU A 22 -15.42 3.53 -13.55
CA GLU A 22 -16.31 2.36 -13.57
C GLU A 22 -16.12 1.51 -12.31
N SER A 23 -14.87 1.33 -11.86
CA SER A 23 -14.55 0.58 -10.64
C SER A 23 -15.08 1.28 -9.39
N PHE A 24 -14.90 2.61 -9.29
CA PHE A 24 -15.46 3.41 -8.21
C PHE A 24 -16.99 3.33 -8.18
N SER A 25 -17.64 3.41 -9.34
CA SER A 25 -19.09 3.37 -9.45
C SER A 25 -19.67 2.06 -8.91
N VAL A 26 -19.02 0.93 -9.22
CA VAL A 26 -19.39 -0.39 -8.68
C VAL A 26 -19.23 -0.43 -7.16
N VAL A 27 -18.08 0.03 -6.64
CA VAL A 27 -17.83 0.04 -5.19
C VAL A 27 -18.84 0.94 -4.46
N ILE A 28 -19.14 2.12 -4.98
CA ILE A 28 -20.13 3.03 -4.39
C ILE A 28 -21.52 2.41 -4.41
N LEU A 29 -21.92 1.77 -5.51
CA LEU A 29 -23.24 1.12 -5.62
C LEU A 29 -23.40 -0.01 -4.60
N GLU A 30 -22.36 -0.82 -4.41
CA GLU A 30 -22.37 -1.97 -3.51
C GLU A 30 -22.22 -1.58 -2.03
N THR A 31 -21.53 -0.47 -1.73
CA THR A 31 -21.32 0.02 -0.34
C THR A 31 -22.42 0.93 0.15
N ARG A 32 -23.28 1.44 -0.75
CA ARG A 32 -24.41 2.27 -0.36
C ARG A 32 -25.50 1.40 0.25
N PRO A 33 -25.91 1.65 1.51
CA PRO A 33 -27.05 0.95 2.08
C PRO A 33 -28.31 1.35 1.32
N THR A 34 -28.89 0.39 0.59
CA THR A 34 -30.20 0.52 -0.06
C THR A 34 -31.29 -0.03 0.86
N PRO A 35 -32.54 0.45 0.73
CA PRO A 35 -33.65 0.01 1.58
C PRO A 35 -33.92 -1.51 1.51
N ASP A 36 -33.50 -2.18 0.43
CA ASP A 36 -33.66 -3.62 0.24
C ASP A 36 -32.48 -4.46 0.79
N ASN A 37 -31.35 -3.84 1.15
CA ASN A 37 -30.22 -4.53 1.75
C ASN A 37 -29.52 -3.64 2.82
N PRO A 38 -29.91 -3.77 4.10
CA PRO A 38 -29.37 -2.95 5.19
C PRO A 38 -27.99 -3.42 5.69
N THR A 39 -27.45 -4.52 5.15
CA THR A 39 -26.19 -5.07 5.63
C THR A 39 -25.00 -4.34 5.03
N LEU A 40 -24.16 -3.77 5.90
CA LEU A 40 -22.86 -3.25 5.50
C LEU A 40 -22.06 -4.39 4.85
N VAL A 41 -21.43 -4.08 3.72
CA VAL A 41 -20.48 -4.97 3.04
C VAL A 41 -19.48 -5.53 4.07
N SER A 42 -19.20 -6.84 3.98
CA SER A 42 -18.25 -7.48 4.88
C SER A 42 -16.88 -6.80 4.75
N TRP A 43 -16.17 -6.61 5.87
CA TRP A 43 -14.85 -5.95 5.84
C TRP A 43 -13.85 -6.60 4.87
N PRO A 44 -13.74 -7.94 4.79
CA PRO A 44 -12.87 -8.59 3.80
C PRO A 44 -13.23 -8.26 2.35
N ASP A 45 -14.52 -8.19 2.02
CA ASP A 45 -14.99 -7.87 0.68
C ASP A 45 -14.71 -6.41 0.33
N LEU A 46 -14.92 -5.50 1.28
CA LEU A 46 -14.60 -4.08 1.12
C LEU A 46 -13.10 -3.89 0.92
N LEU A 47 -12.27 -4.54 1.74
CA LEU A 47 -10.82 -4.46 1.66
C LEU A 47 -10.30 -5.02 0.32
N SER A 48 -10.84 -6.14 -0.15
CA SER A 48 -10.50 -6.71 -1.45
C SER A 48 -10.81 -5.73 -2.59
N LYS A 49 -12.00 -5.13 -2.59
CA LYS A 49 -12.41 -4.11 -3.57
C LYS A 49 -11.55 -2.86 -3.49
N PHE A 50 -11.21 -2.41 -2.29
CA PHE A 50 -10.30 -1.28 -2.06
C PHE A 50 -8.90 -1.57 -2.60
N ASN A 51 -8.35 -2.77 -2.40
CA ASN A 51 -7.03 -3.14 -2.92
C ASN A 51 -7.00 -3.11 -4.45
N VAL A 52 -8.05 -3.60 -5.10
CA VAL A 52 -8.18 -3.51 -6.57
C VAL A 52 -8.22 -2.05 -7.03
N LEU A 53 -8.96 -1.21 -6.31
CA LEU A 53 -9.05 0.21 -6.60
C LEU A 53 -7.71 0.94 -6.42
N ALA A 54 -7.03 0.68 -5.30
CA ALA A 54 -5.71 1.22 -4.99
C ALA A 54 -4.67 0.80 -6.04
N ALA A 55 -4.70 -0.45 -6.49
CA ALA A 55 -3.84 -0.94 -7.56
C ALA A 55 -4.10 -0.20 -8.88
N LYS A 56 -5.37 -0.03 -9.27
CA LYS A 56 -5.74 0.73 -10.49
C LYS A 56 -5.31 2.19 -10.41
N TYR A 57 -5.50 2.82 -9.25
CA TYR A 57 -5.05 4.19 -9.00
C TYR A 57 -3.52 4.31 -9.07
N ALA A 58 -2.78 3.37 -8.47
CA ALA A 58 -1.32 3.37 -8.53
C ALA A 58 -0.79 3.27 -9.96
N VAL A 59 -1.41 2.43 -10.80
CA VAL A 59 -1.08 2.32 -12.23
C VAL A 59 -1.35 3.64 -12.97
N LEU A 60 -2.51 4.27 -12.72
CA LEU A 60 -2.83 5.58 -13.30
C LEU A 60 -1.83 6.65 -12.86
N ASN A 61 -1.53 6.71 -11.56
CA ASN A 61 -0.57 7.68 -11.02
C ASN A 61 0.83 7.47 -11.62
N GLN A 62 1.27 6.22 -11.80
CA GLN A 62 2.54 5.92 -12.46
C GLN A 62 2.54 6.38 -13.92
N ALA A 63 1.44 6.17 -14.65
CA ALA A 63 1.30 6.63 -16.03
C ALA A 63 1.36 8.17 -16.11
N VAL A 64 0.60 8.86 -15.26
CA VAL A 64 0.56 10.33 -15.21
C VAL A 64 1.91 10.92 -14.80
N SER A 65 2.49 10.44 -13.69
CA SER A 65 3.68 11.03 -13.07
C SER A 65 5.00 10.67 -13.76
N LYS A 66 5.11 9.50 -14.41
CA LYS A 66 6.36 9.08 -15.06
C LYS A 66 6.29 9.11 -16.58
N LYS A 67 5.22 8.55 -17.16
CA LYS A 67 5.13 8.36 -18.61
C LYS A 67 4.66 9.63 -19.33
N HIS A 68 3.71 10.36 -18.74
CA HIS A 68 3.06 11.51 -19.39
C HIS A 68 3.38 12.87 -18.74
N ALA A 69 4.20 12.91 -17.68
CA ALA A 69 4.45 14.15 -16.94
C ALA A 69 5.07 15.26 -17.81
N GLY A 70 5.98 14.91 -18.72
CA GLY A 70 6.56 15.87 -19.68
C GLY A 70 5.49 16.43 -20.62
N LEU A 71 4.70 15.55 -21.23
CA LEU A 71 3.62 15.94 -22.15
C LEU A 71 2.57 16.81 -21.47
N LEU A 72 2.07 16.39 -20.31
CA LEU A 72 1.01 17.09 -19.57
C LEU A 72 1.46 18.46 -19.04
N ARG A 73 2.76 18.65 -18.77
CA ARG A 73 3.32 19.94 -18.34
C ARG A 73 3.45 20.93 -19.49
N GLU A 74 3.73 20.46 -20.69
CA GLU A 74 3.88 21.30 -21.89
C GLU A 74 2.54 21.62 -22.56
N MET A 75 1.52 20.78 -22.37
CA MET A 75 0.20 20.96 -22.97
C MET A 75 -0.67 21.94 -22.17
N ALA A 76 -1.07 23.05 -22.81
CA ALA A 76 -2.12 23.92 -22.31
C ALA A 76 -3.48 23.52 -22.90
N VAL A 77 -4.47 23.29 -22.03
CA VAL A 77 -5.84 22.95 -22.45
C VAL A 77 -6.65 24.24 -22.54
N ALA A 78 -7.21 24.51 -23.72
CA ALA A 78 -8.12 25.63 -23.95
C ALA A 78 -9.39 25.15 -24.70
N PRO A 79 -10.57 25.72 -24.40
CA PRO A 79 -11.78 25.43 -25.16
C PRO A 79 -11.61 25.79 -26.64
N LYS A 80 -12.02 24.88 -27.54
CA LYS A 80 -11.96 25.10 -28.99
C LYS A 80 -12.87 26.23 -29.47
N THR A 81 -14.01 26.40 -28.82
CA THR A 81 -15.01 27.43 -29.13
C THR A 81 -15.17 28.36 -27.93
N ARG A 82 -15.32 29.66 -28.20
CA ARG A 82 -15.68 30.62 -27.16
C ARG A 82 -17.08 30.28 -26.65
N PRO A 83 -17.31 30.14 -25.33
CA PRO A 83 -18.64 29.88 -24.80
C PRO A 83 -19.59 31.01 -25.22
N SER A 84 -20.78 30.62 -25.68
CA SER A 84 -21.79 31.50 -26.27
C SER A 84 -22.60 32.23 -25.21
N GLY A 85 -22.64 31.70 -23.99
CA GLY A 85 -23.44 32.23 -22.88
C GLY A 85 -22.83 31.97 -21.50
N ILE A 86 -23.39 32.67 -20.50
CA ILE A 86 -22.95 32.65 -19.10
C ILE A 86 -23.00 31.24 -18.51
N HIS A 87 -24.00 30.43 -18.88
CA HIS A 87 -24.14 29.06 -18.40
C HIS A 87 -23.00 28.14 -18.87
N GLU A 88 -22.68 28.18 -20.17
CA GLU A 88 -21.55 27.41 -20.74
C GLU A 88 -20.22 27.86 -20.13
N GLN A 89 -20.07 29.17 -19.89
CA GLN A 89 -18.90 29.73 -19.26
C GLN A 89 -18.73 29.23 -17.80
N ASN A 90 -19.83 29.13 -17.05
CA ASN A 90 -19.83 28.59 -15.69
C ASN A 90 -19.53 27.07 -15.65
N ILE A 91 -20.02 26.31 -16.63
CA ILE A 91 -19.71 24.87 -16.71
C ILE A 91 -18.22 24.68 -17.02
N LEU A 92 -17.70 25.40 -18.01
CA LEU A 92 -16.28 25.31 -18.40
C LEU A 92 -15.35 25.76 -17.27
N SER A 93 -15.74 26.78 -16.50
CA SER A 93 -14.93 27.25 -15.37
C SER A 93 -14.84 26.20 -14.26
N VAL A 94 -15.88 25.40 -14.05
CA VAL A 94 -15.85 24.28 -13.09
C VAL A 94 -15.07 23.09 -13.64
N LEU A 95 -15.26 22.72 -14.91
CA LEU A 95 -14.61 21.54 -15.51
C LEU A 95 -13.10 21.73 -15.70
N LEU A 96 -12.66 22.94 -16.04
CA LEU A 96 -11.24 23.27 -16.24
C LEU A 96 -10.59 23.85 -14.98
N ARG A 97 -11.28 23.80 -13.83
CA ARG A 97 -10.73 24.25 -12.56
C ARG A 97 -9.56 23.37 -12.16
N THR A 98 -8.41 24.00 -11.93
CA THR A 98 -7.22 23.36 -11.35
C THR A 98 -7.09 23.59 -9.84
N LYS A 99 -7.97 24.41 -9.24
CA LYS A 99 -7.99 24.64 -7.80
C LYS A 99 -8.34 23.33 -7.07
N LEU A 100 -7.50 22.98 -6.09
CA LEU A 100 -7.67 21.85 -5.18
C LEU A 100 -9.06 21.82 -4.52
N ALA A 101 -9.45 20.63 -4.05
CA ALA A 101 -10.63 20.49 -3.20
C ALA A 101 -10.39 21.23 -1.87
N PRO A 102 -11.42 21.84 -1.27
CA PRO A 102 -11.26 22.63 -0.04
C PRO A 102 -10.71 21.80 1.12
N GLU A 103 -11.08 20.52 1.22
CA GLU A 103 -10.54 19.63 2.25
C GLU A 103 -9.01 19.44 2.09
N ILE A 104 -8.55 19.25 0.86
CA ILE A 104 -7.13 19.09 0.54
C ILE A 104 -6.36 20.40 0.77
N GLU A 105 -6.94 21.54 0.41
CA GLU A 105 -6.34 22.87 0.63
C GLU A 105 -6.11 23.13 2.13
N GLN A 106 -7.07 22.75 2.98
CA GLN A 106 -6.94 22.86 4.43
C GLN A 106 -5.87 21.92 5.00
N GLU A 107 -5.81 20.68 4.52
CA GLU A 107 -4.79 19.72 4.93
C GLU A 107 -3.38 20.16 4.51
N GLU A 108 -3.21 20.69 3.30
CA GLU A 108 -1.92 21.24 2.85
C GLU A 108 -1.50 22.44 3.71
N GLU A 109 -2.40 23.36 4.03
CA GLU A 109 -2.10 24.50 4.91
C GLU A 109 -1.67 24.05 6.31
N GLN A 110 -2.32 23.01 6.84
CA GLN A 110 -1.93 22.42 8.12
C GLN A 110 -0.54 21.79 8.07
N ILE A 111 -0.22 21.05 7.01
CA ILE A 111 1.11 20.46 6.81
C ILE A 111 2.19 21.55 6.73
N TRP A 112 1.93 22.63 5.99
CA TRP A 112 2.88 23.75 5.92
C TRP A 112 3.07 24.45 7.26
N ALA A 113 2.01 24.65 8.03
CA ALA A 113 2.10 25.22 9.37
C ALA A 113 2.93 24.34 10.33
N ASP A 114 2.77 23.02 10.24
CA ASP A 114 3.55 22.07 11.03
C ASP A 114 5.04 22.08 10.63
N ILE A 115 5.33 22.12 9.31
CA ILE A 115 6.71 22.25 8.80
C ILE A 115 7.36 23.54 9.29
N ASP A 116 6.66 24.67 9.21
CA ASP A 116 7.18 25.97 9.65
C ASP A 116 7.44 25.98 11.16
N ALA A 117 6.56 25.38 11.95
CA ALA A 117 6.76 25.22 13.39
C ALA A 117 8.01 24.38 13.70
N GLU A 118 8.23 23.29 12.97
CA GLU A 118 9.41 22.43 13.10
C GLU A 118 10.69 23.17 12.69
N MET A 119 10.67 23.94 11.59
CA MET A 119 11.79 24.76 11.14
C MET A 119 12.19 25.84 12.15
N GLN A 120 11.23 26.45 12.85
CA GLN A 120 11.53 27.42 13.90
C GLN A 120 12.15 26.78 15.15
N HIS A 121 11.87 25.50 15.41
CA HIS A 121 12.46 24.75 16.51
C HIS A 121 13.90 24.31 16.18
N ASP A 122 14.14 23.85 14.94
CA ASP A 122 15.41 23.29 14.47
C ASP A 122 16.18 24.30 13.58
N LYS A 123 16.35 25.55 14.05
CA LYS A 123 17.06 26.66 13.35
C LYS A 123 18.49 26.38 12.87
N LYS A 124 19.04 25.20 13.13
CA LYS A 124 20.45 24.85 12.93
C LYS A 124 20.69 23.57 12.13
N LEU A 125 19.65 22.80 11.82
CA LEU A 125 19.78 21.57 11.04
C LEU A 125 19.52 21.84 9.56
N ASP A 126 20.43 21.35 8.72
CA ASP A 126 20.18 21.24 7.28
C ASP A 126 19.17 20.11 7.06
N TRP A 127 17.90 20.50 6.87
CA TRP A 127 16.79 19.58 6.61
C TRP A 127 17.03 18.70 5.38
N THR A 128 17.78 19.19 4.39
CA THR A 128 18.09 18.42 3.18
C THR A 128 19.03 17.25 3.53
N ALA A 129 20.10 17.51 4.28
CA ALA A 129 21.00 16.46 4.75
C ALA A 129 20.30 15.44 5.66
N ARG A 130 19.36 15.89 6.49
CA ARG A 130 18.54 15.00 7.34
C ARG A 130 17.58 14.14 6.50
N ALA A 131 16.93 14.72 5.50
CA ALA A 131 16.05 14.00 4.58
C ALA A 131 16.83 12.94 3.78
N ASP A 132 17.99 13.30 3.23
CA ASP A 132 18.87 12.38 2.50
C ASP A 132 19.33 11.20 3.40
N MET A 133 19.64 11.49 4.67
CA MET A 133 19.98 10.46 5.65
C MET A 133 18.80 9.50 5.88
N HIS A 134 17.58 10.02 6.06
CA HIS A 134 16.38 9.19 6.23
C HIS A 134 16.08 8.35 4.99
N GLU A 135 16.26 8.91 3.79
CA GLU A 135 16.10 8.16 2.54
C GLU A 135 17.12 7.01 2.45
N SER A 136 18.39 7.27 2.76
CA SER A 136 19.43 6.24 2.77
C SER A 136 19.14 5.12 3.78
N LEU A 137 18.59 5.47 4.94
CA LEU A 137 18.21 4.53 5.99
C LEU A 137 17.01 3.69 5.55
N ALA A 138 16.00 4.31 4.92
CA ALA A 138 14.84 3.61 4.37
C ALA A 138 15.25 2.60 3.28
N ILE A 139 16.15 2.99 2.37
CA ILE A 139 16.70 2.10 1.34
C ILE A 139 17.46 0.93 1.97
N THR A 140 18.28 1.21 2.99
CA THR A 140 19.05 0.17 3.70
C THR A 140 18.12 -0.82 4.41
N ALA A 141 17.07 -0.33 5.08
CA ALA A 141 16.07 -1.15 5.73
C ALA A 141 15.29 -2.02 4.73
N MET A 142 14.95 -1.47 3.56
CA MET A 142 14.30 -2.22 2.49
C MET A 142 15.20 -3.34 1.97
N ASN A 143 16.48 -3.07 1.75
CA ASN A 143 17.44 -4.07 1.28
C ASN A 143 17.67 -5.18 2.31
N SER A 144 17.76 -4.84 3.60
CA SER A 144 17.92 -5.84 4.66
C SER A 144 16.67 -6.72 4.79
N PHE A 145 15.48 -6.14 4.64
CA PHE A 145 14.23 -6.90 4.60
C PHE A 145 14.18 -7.86 3.41
N LEU A 146 14.51 -7.39 2.20
CA LEU A 146 14.54 -8.25 1.00
C LEU A 146 15.55 -9.40 1.14
N TYR A 147 16.71 -9.12 1.73
CA TYR A 147 17.71 -10.15 2.04
C TYR A 147 17.17 -11.20 3.01
N LEU A 148 16.53 -10.78 4.10
CA LEU A 148 15.92 -11.68 5.08
C LEU A 148 14.79 -12.51 4.46
N GLN A 149 13.93 -11.89 3.64
CA GLN A 149 12.86 -12.57 2.93
C GLN A 149 13.41 -13.66 2.01
N LYS A 150 14.45 -13.34 1.22
CA LYS A 150 15.12 -14.31 0.33
C LYS A 150 15.72 -15.48 1.11
N LYS A 151 16.41 -15.20 2.22
CA LYS A 151 16.94 -16.26 3.08
C LYS A 151 15.84 -17.14 3.67
N HIS A 152 14.71 -16.53 4.06
CA HIS A 152 13.57 -17.27 4.59
C HIS A 152 12.94 -18.17 3.52
N THR A 153 12.74 -17.68 2.29
CA THR A 153 12.25 -18.51 1.19
C THR A 153 13.20 -19.66 0.88
N GLU A 154 14.51 -19.42 0.82
CA GLU A 154 15.50 -20.48 0.61
C GLU A 154 15.49 -21.53 1.74
N THR A 155 15.29 -21.10 2.98
CA THR A 155 15.21 -21.99 4.14
C THR A 155 13.94 -22.84 4.10
N VAL A 156 12.79 -22.23 3.81
CA VAL A 156 11.51 -22.93 3.67
C VAL A 156 11.55 -23.91 2.50
N ASP A 157 12.10 -23.49 1.36
CA ASP A 157 12.27 -24.35 0.19
C ASP A 157 13.18 -25.54 0.50
N SER A 158 14.29 -25.33 1.22
CA SER A 158 15.18 -26.43 1.66
C SER A 158 14.50 -27.40 2.63
N LEU A 159 13.63 -26.89 3.51
CA LEU A 159 12.88 -27.70 4.48
C LEU A 159 11.79 -28.52 3.78
N LEU A 160 11.09 -27.91 2.83
CA LEU A 160 10.08 -28.60 2.00
C LEU A 160 10.72 -29.66 1.10
N GLN A 161 11.90 -29.38 0.53
CA GLN A 161 12.69 -30.34 -0.25
C GLN A 161 13.12 -31.53 0.62
N GLY A 162 13.61 -31.29 1.84
CA GLY A 162 14.00 -32.33 2.79
C GLY A 162 12.84 -33.19 3.28
N MET A 163 11.63 -32.63 3.38
CA MET A 163 10.40 -33.39 3.71
C MET A 163 9.88 -34.22 2.53
N LEU A 164 10.13 -33.79 1.28
CA LEU A 164 9.74 -34.54 0.08
C LEU A 164 10.71 -35.69 -0.24
N ASP A 165 11.98 -35.58 0.15
CA ASP A 165 12.97 -36.67 0.01
C ASP A 165 12.84 -37.77 1.07
N THR A 166 12.03 -37.56 2.12
CA THR A 166 11.63 -38.62 3.07
C THR A 166 10.41 -39.40 2.58
N GLY A 167 10.51 -40.01 1.39
CA GLY A 167 9.60 -41.05 0.89
C GLY A 167 10.02 -42.46 1.32
N PRO A 168 9.10 -43.43 1.48
CA PRO A 168 9.24 -44.55 2.40
C PRO A 168 10.16 -45.66 1.87
N GLN A 169 11.34 -45.82 2.45
CA GLN A 169 12.05 -47.10 2.40
C GLN A 169 11.55 -48.01 3.53
N GLN A 170 10.68 -48.95 3.16
CA GLN A 170 10.39 -50.16 3.94
C GLN A 170 11.62 -51.08 3.97
N LYS A 171 12.06 -51.49 5.17
CA LYS A 171 12.22 -52.90 5.58
C LYS A 171 12.55 -53.01 7.09
N PRO A 172 12.25 -54.16 7.74
CA PRO A 172 11.65 -54.21 9.07
C PRO A 172 12.53 -54.90 10.12
N THR A 173 12.00 -54.97 11.36
CA THR A 173 12.48 -55.72 12.54
C THR A 173 13.73 -55.11 13.18
N SER A 174 13.81 -54.84 14.49
CA SER A 174 13.28 -55.55 15.65
C SER A 174 13.27 -54.65 16.90
N SER A 175 12.69 -55.17 17.98
CA SER A 175 12.89 -54.82 19.39
C SER A 175 12.29 -53.50 19.91
N GLU A 176 11.07 -53.65 20.44
CA GLU A 176 10.74 -53.19 21.80
C GLU A 176 11.88 -53.57 22.78
N GLU A 177 12.03 -52.74 23.82
CA GLU A 177 13.02 -52.81 24.92
C GLU A 177 14.32 -52.00 24.71
N GLU A 178 14.25 -50.72 25.07
CA GLU A 178 15.22 -49.97 25.88
C GLU A 178 14.56 -48.62 26.20
N ALA A 179 13.66 -48.57 27.18
CA ALA A 179 13.98 -48.30 28.59
C ALA A 179 14.62 -46.91 28.78
N GLU A 180 13.79 -46.00 29.31
CA GLU A 180 14.13 -45.19 30.48
C GLU A 180 15.54 -44.59 30.52
N SER A 181 15.78 -43.52 29.77
CA SER A 181 16.72 -42.50 30.23
C SER A 181 16.45 -41.18 29.53
N ARG A 182 16.24 -40.12 30.33
CA ARG A 182 16.07 -38.69 29.95
C ARG A 182 14.64 -38.16 29.85
N THR A 183 13.80 -38.46 30.84
CA THR A 183 12.75 -37.53 31.31
C THR A 183 13.17 -36.92 32.63
N ALA A 184 14.17 -36.03 32.60
CA ALA A 184 14.63 -35.31 33.79
C ALA A 184 15.21 -33.94 33.43
N GLU A 185 14.50 -33.14 32.65
CA GLU A 185 14.62 -31.69 32.74
C GLU A 185 13.22 -31.15 33.00
N LYS A 186 13.06 -30.56 34.19
CA LYS A 186 11.84 -29.99 34.75
C LYS A 186 11.05 -29.22 33.69
N ALA A 187 9.89 -29.73 33.31
CA ALA A 187 8.87 -28.93 32.68
C ALA A 187 8.49 -27.82 33.67
N VAL A 188 8.86 -26.58 33.36
CA VAL A 188 8.39 -25.40 34.09
C VAL A 188 6.87 -25.39 33.93
N ALA A 189 6.14 -25.53 35.03
CA ALA A 189 4.69 -25.54 35.01
C ALA A 189 4.20 -24.21 34.44
N LEU A 190 3.21 -24.27 33.53
CA LEU A 190 2.63 -23.07 32.92
C LEU A 190 2.10 -22.09 33.98
N GLU A 191 1.71 -22.64 35.12
CA GLU A 191 1.27 -21.91 36.32
C GLU A 191 2.36 -20.97 36.87
N ASP A 192 3.64 -21.38 36.87
CA ASP A 192 4.76 -20.54 37.32
C ASP A 192 5.04 -19.39 36.35
N VAL A 193 4.90 -19.64 35.05
CA VAL A 193 5.05 -18.61 34.01
C VAL A 193 3.94 -17.56 34.14
N LEU A 194 2.71 -18.00 34.38
CA LEU A 194 1.56 -17.12 34.57
C LEU A 194 1.65 -16.34 35.89
N ALA A 195 2.12 -16.97 36.96
CA ALA A 195 2.36 -16.32 38.25
C ALA A 195 3.44 -15.24 38.14
N PHE A 196 4.52 -15.49 37.40
CA PHE A 196 5.57 -14.50 37.13
C PHE A 196 5.04 -13.30 36.34
N MET A 197 4.25 -13.51 35.29
CA MET A 197 3.69 -12.42 34.49
C MET A 197 2.71 -11.55 35.27
N SER A 198 1.99 -12.13 36.23
CA SER A 198 0.96 -11.44 37.01
C SER A 198 1.53 -10.70 38.23
N THR A 199 2.52 -11.29 38.92
CA THR A 199 2.96 -10.79 40.24
C THR A 199 4.47 -10.49 40.34
N GLY A 200 5.26 -10.84 39.33
CA GLY A 200 6.69 -10.58 39.28
C GLY A 200 7.54 -11.37 40.29
N ALA A 201 6.95 -12.29 41.05
CA ALA A 201 7.68 -13.11 42.02
C ALA A 201 8.35 -14.31 41.34
N ARG A 202 9.62 -14.57 41.69
CA ARG A 202 10.34 -15.80 41.39
C ARG A 202 10.51 -16.58 42.68
N SER A 203 10.07 -17.84 42.73
CA SER A 203 10.45 -18.81 43.76
C SER A 203 11.53 -19.74 43.24
#